data_AF-A0A0P9RQS6-F1
#
_entry.id   AF-A0A0P9RQS6-F1
#
_cell.length_a   1.000
_cell.length_b   1.000
_cell.length_c   1.000
_cell.angle_alpha   90.00
_cell.angle_beta   90.00
_cell.angle_gamma   90.00
#
_symmetry.space_group_name_H-M   'P 1'
#
loop_
_entity.id
_entity.type
_entity.pdbx_description
1 polymer ?
#
loop_
_entity_poly.entity_id
_entity_poly.type
_entity_poly.pdbx_seq_one_letter_code
_entity_poly.pdbx_strand_id
1 'polypeptide(L)'
;MIGPLTLLWLSDVQGDQVDRLDLLEHLLPVYGEIFGRLAARGVEWIQIDEPILALDLPLAWSNAFERAYHILQYSPLKKLIGLYHGDLRPNLGVAALLPVAGLHLDSVTEPELLAPVFDRLPVYKVLSLGECDTHSGWHQESLLEARARFGENLMVADQFAA
;
A
#
# COMPACT_ATOMS: atom_id res chain seq x y z
N MET A 1 8.34 2.53 3.79
CA MET A 1 9.11 3.62 3.14
C MET A 1 8.15 4.46 2.33
N ILE A 2 8.32 5.79 2.27
CA ILE A 2 7.37 6.64 1.55
C ILE A 2 7.34 6.28 0.06
N GLY A 3 6.14 6.11 -0.49
CA GLY A 3 5.95 5.81 -1.90
C GLY A 3 6.19 7.01 -2.82
N PRO A 4 6.49 6.76 -4.10
CA PRO A 4 6.89 7.81 -5.03
C PRO A 4 5.79 8.87 -5.24
N LEU A 5 4.52 8.47 -5.21
CA LEU A 5 3.41 9.41 -5.46
C LEU A 5 3.18 10.28 -4.23
N THR A 6 3.13 9.69 -3.03
CA THR A 6 3.07 10.44 -1.77
C THR A 6 4.25 11.39 -1.62
N LEU A 7 5.46 10.94 -1.96
CA LEU A 7 6.64 11.80 -1.91
C LEU A 7 6.46 13.04 -2.80
N LEU A 8 6.04 12.86 -4.06
CA LEU A 8 5.81 13.98 -4.98
C LEU A 8 4.64 14.87 -4.53
N TRP A 9 3.56 14.29 -4.03
CA TRP A 9 2.40 15.03 -3.55
C TRP A 9 2.70 15.91 -2.34
N LEU A 10 3.58 15.45 -1.45
CA LEU A 10 4.01 16.21 -0.28
C LEU A 10 5.19 17.15 -0.56
N SER A 11 5.84 17.01 -1.72
CA SER A 11 6.96 17.85 -2.10
C SER A 11 6.49 19.26 -2.50
N ASP A 12 7.29 20.25 -2.11
CA ASP A 12 7.20 21.61 -2.63
C ASP A 12 8.15 21.76 -3.82
N VAL A 13 7.72 22.47 -4.86
CA VAL A 13 8.52 22.67 -6.07
C VAL A 13 8.78 24.14 -6.27
N GLN A 14 10.06 24.47 -6.42
CA GLN A 14 10.52 25.83 -6.64
C GLN A 14 10.50 26.14 -8.14
N GLY A 15 9.60 27.02 -8.57
CA GLY A 15 9.48 27.50 -9.95
C GLY A 15 8.07 27.36 -10.52
N ASP A 16 7.56 28.43 -11.12
CA ASP A 16 6.14 28.60 -11.50
C ASP A 16 5.64 27.66 -12.63
N GLN A 17 6.48 26.78 -13.19
CA GLN A 17 6.15 26.00 -14.40
C GLN A 17 6.41 24.49 -14.29
N VAL A 18 6.69 23.95 -13.11
CA VAL A 18 6.95 22.51 -12.96
C VAL A 18 5.73 21.82 -12.34
N ASP A 19 5.11 20.90 -13.09
CA ASP A 19 4.16 19.97 -12.51
C ASP A 19 4.93 18.89 -11.73
N ARG A 20 4.55 18.69 -10.47
CA ARG A 20 5.12 17.66 -9.59
C ARG A 20 5.00 16.27 -10.17
N LEU A 21 3.90 15.99 -10.87
CA LEU A 21 3.65 14.67 -11.41
C LEU A 21 4.59 14.32 -12.57
N ASP A 22 5.08 15.31 -13.31
CA ASP A 22 6.03 15.10 -14.41
C ASP A 22 7.40 14.59 -13.91
N LEU A 23 7.73 14.84 -12.64
CA LEU A 23 8.95 14.34 -12.01
C LEU A 23 8.89 12.83 -11.74
N LEU A 24 7.71 12.21 -11.82
CA LEU A 24 7.53 10.78 -11.54
C LEU A 24 8.38 9.89 -12.46
N GLU A 25 8.50 10.23 -13.74
CA GLU A 25 9.28 9.44 -14.70
C GLU A 25 10.78 9.39 -14.36
N HIS A 26 11.28 10.44 -13.69
CA HIS A 26 12.65 10.52 -13.22
C HIS A 26 12.85 9.83 -11.87
N LEU A 27 11.79 9.77 -11.05
CA LEU A 27 11.83 9.20 -9.71
C LEU A 27 11.75 7.66 -9.72
N LEU A 28 10.94 7.08 -10.61
CA LEU A 28 10.71 5.62 -10.65
C LEU A 28 11.98 4.78 -10.88
N PRO A 29 12.92 5.17 -11.78
CA PRO A 29 14.18 4.45 -11.93
C PRO A 29 14.99 4.37 -10.63
N VAL A 30 14.99 5.46 -9.84
CA VAL A 30 15.72 5.53 -8.56
C VAL A 30 15.10 4.57 -7.53
N TYR A 31 13.77 4.52 -7.44
CA TYR A 31 13.08 3.52 -6.61
C TYR A 31 13.41 2.10 -7.06
N GLY A 32 13.44 1.85 -8.37
CA GLY A 32 13.86 0.57 -8.94
C GLY A 32 15.27 0.15 -8.52
N GLU A 33 16.24 1.07 -8.56
CA GLU A 33 17.60 0.82 -8.07
C GLU A 33 17.64 0.50 -6.58
N ILE A 34 16.92 1.26 -5.75
CA ILE A 34 16.84 1.00 -4.30
C ILE A 34 16.32 -0.41 -4.06
N PHE A 35 15.25 -0.80 -4.75
CA PHE A 35 14.66 -2.13 -4.61
C PHE A 35 15.62 -3.23 -5.08
N GLY A 36 16.32 -3.03 -6.19
CA GLY A 36 17.35 -3.96 -6.66
C GLY A 36 18.48 -4.16 -5.64
N ARG A 37 18.94 -3.07 -5.02
CA ARG A 37 19.99 -3.11 -3.98
C ARG A 37 19.53 -3.77 -2.68
N LEU A 38 18.25 -3.65 -2.33
CA LEU A 38 17.67 -4.32 -1.17
C LEU A 38 17.50 -5.82 -1.44
N ALA A 39 16.99 -6.20 -2.61
CA ALA A 39 16.90 -7.59 -3.04
C ALA A 39 18.26 -8.28 -3.07
N ALA A 40 19.31 -7.59 -3.56
CA ALA A 40 20.68 -8.11 -3.55
C ALA A 40 21.23 -8.40 -2.14
N ARG A 41 20.62 -7.85 -1.09
CA ARG A 41 20.96 -8.12 0.32
C ARG A 41 20.08 -9.21 0.95
N GLY A 42 19.24 -9.87 0.17
CA GLY A 42 18.34 -10.93 0.65
C GLY A 42 17.03 -10.41 1.28
N VAL A 43 16.70 -9.13 1.11
CA VAL A 43 15.37 -8.62 1.48
C VAL A 43 14.36 -9.19 0.48
N GLU A 44 13.25 -9.74 0.97
CA GLU A 44 12.17 -10.27 0.13
C GLU A 44 10.97 -9.34 0.01
N TRP A 45 10.69 -8.60 1.07
CA TRP A 45 9.51 -7.76 1.21
C TRP A 45 9.89 -6.31 1.47
N ILE A 46 9.08 -5.40 0.93
CA ILE A 46 9.15 -4.00 1.26
C ILE A 46 7.76 -3.40 1.38
N GLN A 47 7.57 -2.63 2.44
CA GLN A 47 6.38 -1.82 2.62
C GLN A 47 6.60 -0.43 2.02
N ILE A 48 5.67 -0.02 1.17
CA ILE A 48 5.66 1.29 0.50
C ILE A 48 4.41 2.04 0.95
N ASP A 49 4.59 3.15 1.62
CA ASP A 49 3.53 3.89 2.29
C ASP A 49 2.98 4.93 1.31
N GLU A 50 1.72 4.76 0.90
CA GLU A 50 1.02 5.65 -0.04
C GLU A 50 -0.28 6.21 0.56
N PRO A 51 -0.22 6.97 1.67
CA PRO A 51 -1.41 7.51 2.33
C PRO A 51 -2.22 8.45 1.42
N ILE A 52 -1.61 9.08 0.41
CA ILE A 52 -2.38 9.96 -0.49
C ILE A 52 -3.43 9.20 -1.31
N LEU A 53 -3.31 7.87 -1.42
CA LEU A 53 -4.30 7.04 -2.10
C LEU A 53 -5.66 7.05 -1.38
N ALA A 54 -5.70 7.42 -0.10
CA ALA A 54 -6.92 7.62 0.67
C ALA A 54 -7.53 9.03 0.52
N LEU A 55 -6.96 9.89 -0.33
CA LEU A 55 -7.46 11.23 -0.61
C LEU A 55 -8.35 11.26 -1.86
N ASP A 56 -9.15 12.32 -1.99
CA ASP A 56 -9.82 12.66 -3.24
C ASP A 56 -8.80 13.25 -4.24
N LEU A 57 -8.22 12.38 -5.06
CA LEU A 57 -7.14 12.71 -5.97
C LEU A 57 -7.67 13.13 -7.35
N PRO A 58 -7.03 14.11 -8.01
CA PRO A 58 -7.28 14.37 -9.43
C PRO A 58 -7.00 13.11 -10.27
N LEU A 59 -7.78 12.90 -11.33
CA LEU A 59 -7.68 11.70 -12.18
C LEU A 59 -6.25 11.41 -12.69
N ALA A 60 -5.47 12.46 -12.96
CA ALA A 60 -4.07 12.32 -13.38
C ALA A 60 -3.21 11.58 -12.33
N TRP A 61 -3.43 11.86 -11.05
CA TRP A 61 -2.73 11.21 -9.94
C TRP A 61 -3.20 9.78 -9.74
N SER A 62 -4.51 9.53 -9.78
CA SER A 62 -5.06 8.16 -9.68
C SER A 62 -4.54 7.26 -10.80
N ASN A 63 -4.47 7.76 -12.05
CA ASN A 63 -3.89 7.02 -13.18
C ASN A 63 -2.38 6.82 -13.05
N ALA A 64 -1.68 7.75 -12.39
CA ALA A 64 -0.25 7.65 -12.19
C ALA A 64 0.13 6.54 -11.20
N PHE A 65 -0.73 6.18 -10.24
CA PHE A 65 -0.52 5.02 -9.38
C PHE A 65 -0.39 3.71 -10.19
N GLU A 66 -1.33 3.44 -11.09
CA GLU A 66 -1.28 2.22 -11.91
C GLU A 66 0.01 2.17 -12.73
N ARG A 67 0.37 3.27 -13.38
CA ARG A 67 1.59 3.38 -14.19
C ARG A 67 2.85 3.17 -13.35
N ALA A 68 2.94 3.86 -12.21
CA ALA A 68 4.09 3.79 -11.32
C ALA A 68 4.33 2.36 -10.84
N TYR A 69 3.28 1.71 -10.32
CA TYR A 69 3.43 0.36 -9.79
C TYR A 69 3.57 -0.70 -10.88
N HIS A 70 3.05 -0.46 -12.09
CA HIS A 70 3.37 -1.30 -13.25
C HIS A 70 4.85 -1.24 -13.62
N ILE A 71 5.52 -0.10 -13.47
CA ILE A 71 6.97 0.00 -13.70
C ILE A 71 7.75 -0.66 -12.55
N LEU A 72 7.34 -0.40 -11.30
CA LEU A 72 8.03 -0.93 -10.13
C LEU A 72 7.86 -2.45 -9.95
N GLN A 73 6.87 -3.07 -10.61
CA GLN A 73 6.63 -4.50 -10.49
C GLN A 73 7.83 -5.35 -10.91
N TYR A 74 8.66 -4.88 -11.85
CA TYR A 74 9.80 -5.63 -12.40
C TYR A 74 10.94 -5.88 -11.39
N SER A 75 10.96 -5.16 -10.27
CA SER A 75 11.86 -5.50 -9.16
C SER A 75 11.46 -6.83 -8.52
N PRO A 76 12.41 -7.71 -8.16
CA PRO A 76 12.10 -8.99 -7.52
C PRO A 76 11.53 -8.85 -6.09
N LEU A 77 11.59 -7.67 -5.47
CA LEU A 77 10.97 -7.45 -4.16
C LEU A 77 9.45 -7.55 -4.22
N LYS A 78 8.86 -8.25 -3.26
CA LYS A 78 7.41 -8.21 -3.03
C LYS A 78 7.06 -6.87 -2.37
N LYS A 79 6.10 -6.16 -2.95
CA LYS A 79 5.66 -4.84 -2.49
C LYS A 79 4.36 -4.97 -1.73
N LEU A 80 4.31 -4.36 -0.55
CA LEU A 80 3.12 -4.22 0.27
C LEU A 80 2.79 -2.73 0.34
N ILE A 81 1.57 -2.33 -0.04
CA ILE A 81 1.18 -0.92 0.00
C ILE A 81 0.56 -0.58 1.34
N GLY A 82 1.23 0.27 2.12
CA GLY A 82 0.74 0.80 3.38
C GLY A 82 -0.27 1.91 3.12
N LEU A 83 -1.48 1.71 3.63
CA LEU A 83 -2.57 2.67 3.56
C LEU A 83 -2.90 3.08 5.00
N TYR A 84 -2.78 4.38 5.24
CA TYR A 84 -2.94 4.98 6.56
C TYR A 84 -3.70 6.26 6.41
N HIS A 85 -4.65 6.48 7.32
CA HIS A 85 -5.32 7.74 7.56
C HIS A 85 -6.04 8.29 6.32
N GLY A 86 -7.34 8.01 6.21
CA GLY A 86 -8.24 8.59 5.24
C GLY A 86 -9.28 7.60 4.73
N ASP A 87 -10.16 8.12 3.87
CA ASP A 87 -11.18 7.29 3.24
C ASP A 87 -10.65 6.65 1.96
N LEU A 88 -10.23 5.39 2.03
CA LEU A 88 -9.78 4.64 0.87
C LEU A 88 -10.92 4.30 -0.12
N ARG A 89 -12.20 4.38 0.28
CA ARG A 89 -13.34 3.91 -0.53
C ARG A 89 -13.36 4.42 -1.97
N PRO A 90 -13.01 5.69 -2.28
CA PRO A 90 -12.98 6.20 -3.66
C PRO A 90 -11.93 5.51 -4.55
N ASN A 91 -10.76 5.19 -3.99
CA ASN A 91 -9.63 4.63 -4.73
C ASN A 91 -9.36 3.15 -4.40
N LEU A 92 -10.20 2.50 -3.61
CA LEU A 92 -10.02 1.11 -3.22
C LEU A 92 -9.95 0.17 -4.44
N GLY A 93 -10.71 0.47 -5.49
CA GLY A 93 -10.62 -0.27 -6.76
C GLY A 93 -9.22 -0.19 -7.37
N VAL A 94 -8.63 1.01 -7.41
CA VAL A 94 -7.27 1.23 -7.89
C VAL A 94 -6.27 0.48 -7.01
N ALA A 95 -6.33 0.68 -5.68
CA ALA A 95 -5.45 0.04 -4.70
C ALA A 95 -5.47 -1.50 -4.82
N ALA A 96 -6.67 -2.09 -4.90
CA ALA A 96 -6.87 -3.52 -4.99
C ALA A 96 -6.35 -4.12 -6.31
N LEU A 97 -6.21 -3.32 -7.38
CA LEU A 97 -5.76 -3.76 -8.70
C LEU A 97 -4.27 -3.49 -8.97
N LEU A 98 -3.59 -2.68 -8.17
CA LEU A 98 -2.15 -2.42 -8.35
C LEU A 98 -1.34 -3.73 -8.44
N PRO A 99 -0.32 -3.84 -9.31
CA PRO A 99 0.49 -5.06 -9.46
C PRO A 99 1.51 -5.20 -8.32
N VAL A 100 0.98 -5.37 -7.11
CA VAL A 100 1.69 -5.49 -5.84
C VAL A 100 1.30 -6.80 -5.14
N ALA A 101 2.14 -7.24 -4.21
CA ALA A 101 1.90 -8.50 -3.51
C ALA A 101 0.73 -8.40 -2.51
N GLY A 102 0.47 -7.21 -1.97
CA GLY A 102 -0.59 -7.02 -0.99
C GLY A 102 -0.84 -5.58 -0.58
N LEU A 103 -1.82 -5.41 0.32
CA LEU A 103 -2.11 -4.16 1.01
C LEU A 103 -1.86 -4.33 2.51
N HIS A 104 -1.39 -3.28 3.15
CA HIS A 104 -1.28 -3.15 4.60
C HIS A 104 -2.24 -2.10 5.10
N LEU A 105 -3.02 -2.46 6.12
CA LEU A 105 -4.03 -1.60 6.75
C LEU A 105 -3.74 -1.43 8.23
N ASP A 106 -3.99 -0.23 8.74
CA ASP A 106 -4.06 0.02 10.17
C ASP A 106 -5.47 -0.33 10.70
N SER A 107 -5.59 -1.53 11.26
CA SER A 107 -6.83 -2.02 11.87
C SER A 107 -7.15 -1.41 13.24
N VAL A 108 -6.22 -0.68 13.88
CA VAL A 108 -6.48 0.00 15.15
C VAL A 108 -7.19 1.30 14.90
N THR A 109 -6.64 2.10 13.98
CA THR A 109 -7.13 3.46 13.75
C THR A 109 -8.25 3.52 12.72
N GLU A 110 -8.34 2.55 11.80
CA GLU A 110 -9.29 2.57 10.68
C GLU A 110 -10.05 1.24 10.51
N PRO A 111 -10.79 0.81 11.55
CA PRO A 111 -11.51 -0.46 11.56
C PRO A 111 -12.54 -0.60 10.43
N GLU A 112 -13.15 0.50 10.00
CA GLU A 112 -14.15 0.58 8.95
C GLU A 112 -13.63 0.27 7.55
N LEU A 113 -12.31 0.32 7.32
CA LEU A 113 -11.70 0.00 6.03
C LEU A 113 -11.64 -1.51 5.77
N LEU A 114 -11.72 -2.34 6.82
CA LEU A 114 -11.58 -3.80 6.71
C LEU A 114 -12.66 -4.42 5.82
N ALA A 115 -13.93 -4.16 6.09
CA ALA A 115 -15.04 -4.77 5.35
C ALA A 115 -15.00 -4.43 3.84
N PRO A 116 -14.87 -3.15 3.42
CA PRO A 116 -14.69 -2.82 2.01
C PRO A 116 -13.49 -3.52 1.35
N VAL A 117 -12.35 -3.62 2.07
CA VAL A 117 -11.15 -4.28 1.56
C VAL A 117 -11.38 -5.78 1.41
N PHE A 118 -12.05 -6.44 2.35
CA PHE A 118 -12.36 -7.87 2.26
C PHE A 118 -13.20 -8.20 1.02
N ASP A 119 -14.06 -7.29 0.58
CA ASP A 119 -14.93 -7.48 -0.58
C ASP A 119 -14.25 -7.19 -1.92
N ARG A 120 -13.18 -6.37 -1.93
CA ARG A 120 -12.52 -5.92 -3.16
C ARG A 120 -11.11 -6.47 -3.38
N LEU A 121 -10.39 -6.79 -2.31
CA LEU A 121 -9.03 -7.31 -2.42
C LEU A 121 -9.08 -8.77 -2.87
N PRO A 122 -8.45 -9.12 -4.01
CA PRO A 122 -8.38 -10.51 -4.43
C PRO A 122 -7.68 -11.39 -3.39
N VAL A 123 -8.24 -12.56 -3.10
CA VAL A 123 -7.74 -13.49 -2.06
C VAL A 123 -6.33 -14.04 -2.30
N TYR A 124 -5.80 -13.92 -3.54
CA TYR A 124 -4.42 -14.30 -3.85
C TYR A 124 -3.40 -13.23 -3.41
N LYS A 125 -3.86 -12.01 -3.10
CA LYS A 125 -3.02 -10.96 -2.56
C LYS A 125 -2.91 -11.10 -1.05
N VAL A 126 -1.77 -10.66 -0.55
CA VAL A 126 -1.54 -10.56 0.88
C VAL A 126 -2.35 -9.42 1.47
N LEU A 127 -3.07 -9.71 2.54
CA LEU A 127 -3.63 -8.70 3.43
C LEU A 127 -2.74 -8.66 4.68
N SER A 128 -2.11 -7.51 4.91
CA SER A 128 -1.39 -7.26 6.15
C SER A 128 -2.22 -6.34 7.04
N LEU A 129 -2.35 -6.72 8.31
CA LEU A 129 -2.98 -5.91 9.34
C LEU A 129 -1.89 -5.45 10.32
N GLY A 130 -1.93 -4.17 10.68
CA GLY A 130 -1.12 -3.60 11.76
C GLY A 130 -1.37 -4.26 13.12
N GLU A 131 -0.82 -3.70 14.19
CA GLU A 131 -1.12 -4.17 15.54
C GLU A 131 -2.65 -4.30 15.69
N CYS A 132 -3.12 -5.43 16.20
CA CYS A 132 -4.54 -5.65 16.38
C CYS A 132 -4.75 -5.72 17.89
N ASP A 133 -5.61 -4.87 18.45
CA ASP A 133 -6.01 -5.07 19.84
C ASP A 133 -6.86 -6.35 19.92
N THR A 134 -6.22 -7.48 20.20
CA THR A 134 -6.90 -8.79 20.29
C THR A 134 -7.81 -8.91 21.52
N HIS A 135 -7.80 -7.92 22.43
CA HIS A 135 -8.69 -7.87 23.58
C HIS A 135 -10.02 -7.16 23.28
N SER A 136 -10.07 -6.45 22.16
CA SER A 136 -11.30 -5.89 21.61
C SER A 136 -12.11 -7.00 20.91
N GLY A 137 -13.36 -7.21 21.34
CA GLY A 137 -14.24 -8.21 20.74
C GLY A 137 -14.53 -7.94 19.26
N TRP A 138 -14.55 -6.68 18.83
CA TRP A 138 -14.75 -6.30 17.43
C TRP A 138 -13.56 -6.71 16.53
N HIS A 139 -12.33 -6.57 17.03
CA HIS A 139 -11.13 -6.98 16.32
C HIS A 139 -11.06 -8.51 16.15
N GLN A 140 -11.57 -9.27 17.13
CA GLN A 140 -11.60 -10.74 17.05
C GLN A 140 -12.49 -11.26 15.91
N GLU A 141 -13.69 -10.70 15.74
CA GLU A 141 -14.60 -11.09 14.65
C GLU A 141 -14.00 -10.75 13.29
N SER A 142 -13.48 -9.53 13.12
CA SER A 142 -12.84 -9.09 11.88
C SER A 142 -11.61 -9.93 11.54
N LEU A 143 -10.81 -10.31 12.54
CA LEU A 143 -9.65 -11.18 12.36
C LEU A 143 -10.06 -12.60 11.96
N LEU A 144 -11.14 -13.13 12.54
CA LEU A 144 -11.67 -14.45 12.16
C LEU A 144 -12.15 -14.45 10.71
N GLU A 145 -12.87 -13.41 10.30
CA GLU A 145 -13.29 -13.24 8.92
C GLU A 145 -12.09 -13.11 7.96
N ALA A 146 -11.10 -12.28 8.32
CA ALA A 146 -9.89 -12.12 7.53
C ALA A 146 -9.15 -13.46 7.36
N ARG A 147 -9.04 -14.25 8.43
CA ARG A 147 -8.44 -15.60 8.38
C ARG A 147 -9.21 -16.55 7.47
N ALA A 148 -10.54 -16.52 7.53
CA ALA A 148 -11.39 -17.36 6.69
C ALA A 148 -11.28 -17.00 5.20
N ARG A 149 -11.13 -15.71 4.88
CA ARG A 149 -11.03 -15.23 3.49
C ARG A 149 -9.62 -15.37 2.88
N PHE A 150 -8.59 -14.97 3.61
CA PHE A 150 -7.22 -14.85 3.07
C PHE A 150 -6.30 -16.02 3.45
N GLY A 151 -6.63 -16.79 4.49
CA GLY A 151 -5.84 -17.96 4.89
C GLY A 151 -4.36 -17.65 5.09
N GLU A 152 -3.50 -18.31 4.31
CA GLU A 152 -2.04 -18.13 4.34
C GLU A 152 -1.58 -16.75 3.83
N ASN A 153 -2.45 -16.02 3.12
CA ASN A 153 -2.18 -14.66 2.64
C ASN A 153 -2.52 -13.58 3.68
N LEU A 154 -2.96 -13.94 4.89
CA LEU A 154 -3.14 -12.99 5.98
C LEU A 154 -1.84 -12.86 6.80
N MET A 155 -1.33 -11.64 6.94
CA MET A 155 -0.22 -11.30 7.83
C MET A 155 -0.72 -10.37 8.93
N VAL A 156 -0.44 -10.68 10.20
CA VAL A 156 -0.81 -9.83 11.34
C VAL A 156 0.45 -9.44 12.10
N ALA A 157 0.64 -8.15 12.40
CA ALA A 157 1.87 -7.64 13.01
C ALA A 157 2.25 -8.34 14.34
N ASP A 158 1.27 -8.72 15.16
CA ASP A 158 1.48 -9.47 16.42
C ASP A 158 2.13 -10.86 16.23
N GLN A 159 2.16 -11.39 15.01
CA GLN A 159 2.77 -12.70 14.74
C GLN A 159 4.29 -12.63 14.54
N PHE A 160 4.88 -11.43 14.56
CA PHE A 160 6.32 -11.20 14.46
C PHE A 160 6.98 -10.77 15.77
N ALA A 161 6.20 -10.47 16.81
CA ALA A 161 6.68 -10.25 18.17
C ALA A 161 6.74 -11.61 18.89
N ALA A 162 7.85 -12.33 18.70
CA ALA A 162 8.22 -13.49 19.52
C ALA A 162 8.75 -13.07 20.89
#